data_AF-A0AAJ1V2Z2-F1
#
_entry.id   AF-A0AAJ1V2Z2-F1
#
_cell.length_a   1.000
_cell.length_b   1.000
_cell.length_c   1.000
_cell.angle_alpha   90.00
_cell.angle_beta   90.00
_cell.angle_gamma   90.00
#
_symmetry.space_group_name_H-M   'P 1'
#
loop_
_entity.id
_entity.type
_entity.pdbx_description
1 polymer ?
#
loop_
_entity_poly.entity_id
_entity_poly.type
_entity_poly.pdbx_seq_one_letter_code
_entity_poly.pdbx_strand_id
1 'polypeptide(L)'
;MLENVKINFETIELMDFFWQTAARKEKLADSYLLDIANRPEMEAVYTDDFNSNSVRKVLSAVINYEPVNEATSKELEFYQSNKFFADDPGNVELTLPTIKTLNVNYLKEKFSGDTKYDSVQINFVPAYDLTDKIEDNILTINFFKLKIDFTDFETVLVNDQKLVDYIESKLETILK
;
A
#
# COMPACT_ATOMS: atom_id res chain seq x y z
N MET A 1 21.90 -7.19 14.80
CA MET A 1 20.59 -7.43 15.43
C MET A 1 19.60 -6.39 14.96
N LEU A 2 18.34 -6.78 14.82
CA LEU A 2 17.27 -5.86 14.44
C LEU A 2 16.89 -4.97 15.63
N GLU A 3 17.09 -3.67 15.50
CA GLU A 3 16.79 -2.68 16.54
C GLU A 3 15.47 -1.95 16.27
N ASN A 4 15.15 -1.71 14.99
CA ASN A 4 14.00 -0.89 14.61
C ASN A 4 13.18 -1.49 13.46
N VAL A 5 11.86 -1.45 13.61
CA VAL A 5 10.91 -1.73 12.52
C VAL A 5 9.94 -0.56 12.48
N LYS A 6 10.03 0.23 11.40
CA LYS A 6 9.14 1.37 11.17
C LYS A 6 8.04 0.96 10.23
N ILE A 7 6.80 1.34 10.54
CA ILE A 7 5.66 1.14 9.65
C ILE A 7 5.16 2.52 9.22
N ASN A 8 4.99 2.71 7.93
CA ASN A 8 4.58 3.96 7.31
C ASN A 8 3.25 3.77 6.57
N PHE A 9 2.27 4.60 6.94
CA PHE A 9 0.93 4.63 6.36
C PHE A 9 0.63 5.93 5.60
N GLU A 10 1.58 6.87 5.49
CA GLU A 10 1.31 8.23 5.00
C GLU A 10 0.67 8.24 3.60
N THR A 11 1.16 7.39 2.68
CA THR A 11 0.57 7.27 1.34
C THR A 11 -0.88 6.77 1.41
N ILE A 12 -1.17 5.76 2.24
CA ILE A 12 -2.52 5.21 2.37
C ILE A 12 -3.47 6.17 3.07
N GLU A 13 -3.01 6.99 4.00
CA GLU A 13 -3.85 8.02 4.62
C GLU A 13 -4.29 9.09 3.59
N LEU A 14 -3.40 9.48 2.67
CA LEU A 14 -3.78 10.36 1.56
C LEU A 14 -4.75 9.67 0.60
N MET A 15 -4.53 8.38 0.32
CA MET A 15 -5.42 7.60 -0.52
C MET A 15 -6.79 7.39 0.10
N ASP A 16 -6.88 7.20 1.41
CA ASP A 16 -8.14 7.08 2.15
C ASP A 16 -8.99 8.34 1.98
N PHE A 17 -8.38 9.52 2.19
CA PHE A 17 -9.06 10.78 1.90
C PHE A 17 -9.46 10.91 0.42
N PHE A 18 -8.61 10.48 -0.50
CA PHE A 18 -8.93 10.44 -1.93
C PHE A 18 -10.17 9.58 -2.21
N TRP A 19 -10.22 8.33 -1.74
CA TRP A 19 -11.33 7.41 -1.97
C TRP A 19 -12.62 7.90 -1.32
N GLN A 20 -12.54 8.43 -0.09
CA GLN A 20 -13.71 9.03 0.56
C GLN A 20 -14.25 10.27 -0.17
N THR A 21 -13.36 11.08 -0.75
CA THR A 21 -13.75 12.25 -1.55
C THR A 21 -14.36 11.83 -2.88
N ALA A 22 -13.75 10.83 -3.52
CA ALA A 22 -14.29 10.21 -4.71
C ALA A 22 -15.68 9.63 -4.42
N ALA A 23 -15.88 8.81 -3.40
CA ALA A 23 -17.19 8.24 -3.05
C ALA A 23 -18.31 9.30 -2.90
N ARG A 24 -17.96 10.50 -2.40
CA ARG A 24 -18.87 11.65 -2.25
C ARG A 24 -19.10 12.46 -3.53
N LYS A 25 -18.50 12.04 -4.65
CA LYS A 25 -18.50 12.74 -5.95
C LYS A 25 -17.93 14.15 -5.89
N GLU A 26 -17.06 14.40 -4.93
CA GLU A 26 -16.37 15.68 -4.76
C GLU A 26 -15.11 15.73 -5.63
N LYS A 27 -14.56 16.93 -5.79
CA LYS A 27 -13.36 17.16 -6.60
C LYS A 27 -12.15 17.41 -5.71
N LEU A 28 -11.01 16.96 -6.18
CA LEU A 28 -9.71 17.27 -5.60
C LEU A 28 -8.89 18.09 -6.58
N ALA A 29 -8.07 19.00 -6.04
CA ALA A 29 -7.09 19.72 -6.84
C ALA A 29 -6.05 18.74 -7.39
N ASP A 30 -5.56 19.00 -8.60
CA ASP A 30 -4.52 18.18 -9.22
C ASP A 30 -3.23 18.14 -8.38
N SER A 31 -2.96 19.19 -7.60
CA SER A 31 -1.86 19.22 -6.63
C SER A 31 -1.95 18.10 -5.60
N TYR A 32 -3.15 17.74 -5.14
CA TYR A 32 -3.34 16.63 -4.19
C TYR A 32 -2.99 15.28 -4.83
N LEU A 33 -3.34 15.10 -6.12
CA LEU A 33 -2.99 13.90 -6.86
C LEU A 33 -1.48 13.79 -7.09
N LEU A 34 -0.83 14.93 -7.34
CA LEU A 34 0.62 15.03 -7.41
C LEU A 34 1.29 14.76 -6.06
N ASP A 35 0.70 15.20 -4.95
CA ASP A 35 1.24 14.93 -3.61
C ASP A 35 1.26 13.41 -3.33
N ILE A 36 0.20 12.69 -3.71
CA ILE A 36 0.15 11.22 -3.67
C ILE A 36 1.21 10.61 -4.61
N ALA A 37 1.24 11.06 -5.87
CA ALA A 37 2.11 10.51 -6.89
C ALA A 37 3.61 10.82 -6.67
N ASN A 38 3.96 11.76 -5.79
CA ASN A 38 5.36 12.10 -5.49
C ASN A 38 5.76 11.65 -4.08
N ARG A 39 4.94 10.83 -3.42
CA ARG A 39 5.29 10.18 -2.16
C ARG A 39 6.54 9.30 -2.36
N PRO A 40 7.60 9.45 -1.54
CA PRO A 40 8.80 8.63 -1.66
C PRO A 40 8.50 7.12 -1.62
N GLU A 41 7.47 6.73 -0.85
CA GLU A 41 7.06 5.32 -0.73
C GLU A 41 6.55 4.74 -2.06
N MET A 42 6.05 5.57 -2.97
CA MET A 42 5.55 5.15 -4.28
C MET A 42 6.68 4.83 -5.27
N GLU A 43 7.90 5.32 -5.05
CA GLU A 43 9.04 5.05 -5.95
C GLU A 43 9.30 3.55 -6.11
N ALA A 44 9.06 2.77 -5.05
CA ALA A 44 9.21 1.33 -5.07
C ALA A 44 8.33 0.66 -6.15
N VAL A 45 7.14 1.19 -6.43
CA VAL A 45 6.23 0.59 -7.40
C VAL A 45 6.39 1.18 -8.81
N TYR A 46 7.34 2.08 -9.02
CA TYR A 46 7.58 2.68 -10.33
C TYR A 46 8.45 1.81 -11.23
N THR A 47 8.08 1.88 -12.51
CA THR A 47 8.68 1.17 -13.64
C THR A 47 8.60 2.06 -14.87
N ASP A 48 9.25 1.66 -15.96
CA ASP A 48 9.26 2.45 -17.20
C ASP A 48 7.84 2.72 -17.76
N ASP A 49 6.91 1.78 -17.55
CA ASP A 49 5.51 1.82 -18.02
C ASP A 49 4.47 2.14 -16.93
N PHE A 50 4.93 2.48 -15.72
CA PHE A 50 4.08 2.93 -14.62
C PHE A 50 4.89 3.82 -13.66
N ASN A 51 4.63 5.13 -13.66
CA ASN A 51 5.38 6.12 -12.87
C ASN A 51 4.45 7.14 -12.20
N SER A 52 5.01 8.21 -11.61
CA SER A 52 4.22 9.26 -10.94
C SER A 52 3.16 9.90 -11.86
N ASN A 53 3.45 10.10 -13.15
CA ASN A 53 2.46 10.60 -14.09
C ASN A 53 1.34 9.58 -14.35
N SER A 54 1.66 8.28 -14.40
CA SER A 54 0.66 7.21 -14.47
C SER A 54 -0.28 7.24 -13.26
N VAL A 55 0.26 7.39 -12.05
CA VAL A 55 -0.53 7.52 -10.82
C VAL A 55 -1.44 8.76 -10.91
N ARG A 56 -0.89 9.94 -11.19
CA ARG A 56 -1.68 11.19 -11.33
C ARG A 56 -2.80 11.04 -12.36
N LYS A 57 -2.47 10.50 -13.54
CA LYS A 57 -3.41 10.26 -14.66
C LYS A 57 -4.56 9.36 -14.22
N VAL A 58 -4.25 8.22 -13.58
CA VAL A 58 -5.26 7.27 -13.12
C VAL A 58 -6.15 7.87 -12.02
N LEU A 59 -5.55 8.51 -11.00
CA LEU A 59 -6.32 9.12 -9.93
C LEU A 59 -7.23 10.26 -10.43
N SER A 60 -6.75 11.03 -11.42
CA SER A 60 -7.55 12.04 -12.11
C SER A 60 -8.74 11.42 -12.82
N ALA A 61 -8.57 10.30 -13.52
CA ALA A 61 -9.67 9.60 -14.16
C ALA A 61 -10.70 9.08 -13.13
N VAL A 62 -10.24 8.52 -12.00
CA VAL A 62 -11.11 8.01 -10.93
C VAL A 62 -11.94 9.14 -10.30
N ILE A 63 -11.32 10.25 -9.87
CA ILE A 63 -12.04 11.38 -9.25
C ILE A 63 -12.98 12.11 -10.23
N ASN A 64 -12.73 11.96 -11.54
CA ASN A 64 -13.58 12.52 -12.58
C ASN A 64 -14.64 11.57 -13.13
N TYR A 65 -14.65 10.30 -12.71
CA TYR A 65 -15.53 9.26 -13.24
C TYR A 65 -15.37 9.03 -14.74
N GLU A 66 -14.12 9.06 -15.20
CA GLU A 66 -13.75 8.92 -16.61
C GLU A 66 -12.93 7.63 -16.82
N PRO A 67 -12.91 7.09 -18.04
CA PRO A 67 -11.94 6.05 -18.42
C PRO A 67 -10.53 6.62 -18.51
N VAL A 68 -9.52 5.77 -18.30
CA VAL A 68 -8.11 6.14 -18.54
C VAL A 68 -7.81 6.02 -20.03
N ASN A 69 -7.61 7.15 -20.70
CA ASN A 69 -7.26 7.16 -22.12
C ASN A 69 -5.85 6.59 -22.35
N GLU A 70 -5.70 5.76 -23.39
CA GLU A 70 -4.41 5.16 -23.79
C GLU A 70 -3.67 4.54 -22.60
N ALA A 71 -4.39 3.74 -21.80
CA ALA A 71 -3.85 3.13 -20.59
C ALA A 71 -2.88 2.00 -20.91
N THR A 72 -1.75 1.96 -20.19
CA THR A 72 -0.94 0.73 -20.10
C THR A 72 -1.69 -0.34 -19.30
N SER A 73 -1.25 -1.60 -19.36
CA SER A 73 -1.86 -2.68 -18.56
C SER A 73 -1.81 -2.37 -17.06
N LYS A 74 -0.67 -1.88 -16.56
CA LYS A 74 -0.51 -1.50 -15.14
C LYS A 74 -1.38 -0.30 -14.75
N GLU A 75 -1.51 0.70 -15.62
CA GLU A 75 -2.43 1.81 -15.39
C GLU A 75 -3.88 1.34 -15.27
N LEU A 76 -4.29 0.37 -16.11
CA LEU A 76 -5.63 -0.19 -16.07
C LEU A 76 -5.89 -1.01 -14.81
N GLU A 77 -4.94 -1.84 -14.37
CA GLU A 77 -5.01 -2.57 -13.11
C GLU A 77 -5.12 -1.62 -11.92
N PHE A 78 -4.24 -0.61 -11.87
CA PHE A 78 -4.26 0.40 -10.82
C PHE A 78 -5.58 1.19 -10.81
N TYR A 79 -6.12 1.52 -11.99
CA TYR A 79 -7.41 2.18 -12.14
C TYR A 79 -8.56 1.31 -11.60
N GLN A 80 -8.58 0.02 -11.94
CA GLN A 80 -9.64 -0.89 -11.50
C GLN A 80 -9.68 -1.00 -9.98
N SER A 81 -8.53 -1.17 -9.33
CA SER A 81 -8.46 -1.18 -7.86
C SER A 81 -8.89 0.15 -7.27
N ASN A 82 -8.35 1.28 -7.74
CA ASN A 82 -8.75 2.60 -7.21
C ASN A 82 -10.25 2.88 -7.38
N LYS A 83 -10.82 2.49 -8.53
CA LYS A 83 -12.25 2.64 -8.78
C LYS A 83 -13.06 1.77 -7.82
N PHE A 84 -12.66 0.53 -7.57
CA PHE A 84 -13.32 -0.34 -6.59
C PHE A 84 -13.37 0.30 -5.20
N PHE A 85 -12.24 0.81 -4.72
CA PHE A 85 -12.16 1.47 -3.41
C PHE A 85 -12.87 2.83 -3.36
N ALA A 86 -12.94 3.56 -4.48
CA ALA A 86 -13.70 4.80 -4.59
C ALA A 86 -15.23 4.58 -4.67
N ASP A 87 -15.67 3.47 -5.27
CA ASP A 87 -17.09 3.11 -5.37
C ASP A 87 -17.65 2.59 -4.03
N ASP A 88 -16.81 1.90 -3.23
CA ASP A 88 -17.17 1.37 -1.92
C ASP A 88 -16.00 1.53 -0.91
N PRO A 89 -15.90 2.71 -0.26
CA PRO A 89 -14.82 2.99 0.71
C PRO A 89 -14.95 2.17 1.99
N GLY A 90 -16.06 1.45 2.23
CA GLY A 90 -16.24 0.62 3.42
C GLY A 90 -15.14 -0.45 3.57
N ASN A 91 -14.55 -0.89 2.46
CA ASN A 91 -13.40 -1.81 2.48
C ASN A 91 -12.13 -1.15 3.06
N VAL A 92 -11.92 0.15 2.82
CA VAL A 92 -10.84 0.93 3.45
C VAL A 92 -11.14 1.13 4.93
N GLU A 93 -12.37 1.53 5.26
CA GLU A 93 -12.82 1.83 6.62
C GLU A 93 -12.66 0.64 7.56
N LEU A 94 -12.75 -0.59 7.05
CA LEU A 94 -12.47 -1.80 7.81
C LEU A 94 -10.98 -2.17 7.83
N THR A 95 -10.30 -2.11 6.68
CA THR A 95 -8.92 -2.62 6.56
C THR A 95 -7.89 -1.68 7.19
N LEU A 96 -8.01 -0.36 6.95
CA LEU A 96 -7.02 0.62 7.39
C LEU A 96 -6.88 0.71 8.92
N PRO A 97 -7.98 0.80 9.71
CA PRO A 97 -7.85 0.79 11.17
C PRO A 97 -7.19 -0.48 11.71
N THR A 98 -7.52 -1.65 11.15
CA THR A 98 -6.95 -2.93 11.59
C THR A 98 -5.46 -3.04 11.26
N ILE A 99 -5.00 -2.56 10.09
CA ILE A 99 -3.54 -2.57 9.83
C ILE A 99 -2.80 -1.56 10.69
N LYS A 100 -3.44 -0.47 11.16
CA LYS A 100 -2.79 0.50 12.05
C LYS A 100 -2.59 -0.01 13.47
N THR A 101 -3.28 -1.09 13.86
CA THR A 101 -3.02 -1.78 15.14
C THR A 101 -1.91 -2.84 15.02
N LEU A 102 -1.38 -3.07 13.81
CA LEU A 102 -0.32 -4.03 13.55
C LEU A 102 0.90 -3.75 14.43
N ASN A 103 1.28 -4.75 15.22
CA ASN A 103 2.46 -4.71 16.08
C ASN A 103 3.43 -5.83 15.70
N VAL A 104 4.60 -5.44 15.20
CA VAL A 104 5.68 -6.36 14.79
C VAL A 104 6.92 -6.22 15.68
N ASN A 105 6.80 -5.60 16.86
CA ASN A 105 7.95 -5.38 17.74
C ASN A 105 8.57 -6.68 18.24
N TYR A 106 7.78 -7.76 18.36
CA TYR A 106 8.27 -9.08 18.74
C TYR A 106 9.34 -9.61 17.76
N LEU A 107 9.37 -9.13 16.52
CA LEU A 107 10.39 -9.50 15.54
C LEU A 107 11.80 -9.08 15.96
N LYS A 108 11.96 -8.04 16.79
CA LYS A 108 13.26 -7.63 17.33
C LYS A 108 13.88 -8.71 18.20
N GLU A 109 13.06 -9.38 19.01
CA GLU A 109 13.50 -10.50 19.85
C GLU A 109 13.84 -11.72 18.98
N LYS A 110 13.02 -12.00 17.97
CA LYS A 110 13.24 -13.08 17.01
C LYS A 110 14.53 -12.89 16.20
N PHE A 111 14.85 -11.65 15.80
CA PHE A 111 16.05 -11.31 15.02
C PHE A 111 17.13 -10.63 15.87
N SER A 112 17.43 -11.22 17.02
CA SER A 112 18.42 -10.73 17.99
C SER A 112 19.88 -11.05 17.64
N GLY A 113 20.14 -11.87 16.61
CA GLY A 113 21.49 -12.22 16.15
C GLY A 113 22.12 -11.20 15.18
N ASP A 114 23.19 -11.61 14.50
CA ASP A 114 23.75 -10.81 13.40
C ASP A 114 22.78 -10.76 12.23
N THR A 115 22.45 -9.54 11.81
CA THR A 115 21.48 -9.26 10.74
C THR A 115 22.13 -8.34 9.72
N LYS A 116 21.79 -8.50 8.44
CA LYS A 116 22.28 -7.63 7.35
C LYS A 116 21.96 -6.15 7.58
N TYR A 117 20.79 -5.88 8.16
CA TYR A 117 20.33 -4.54 8.54
C TYR A 117 19.93 -4.50 10.01
N ASP A 118 20.14 -3.37 10.67
CA ASP A 118 19.68 -3.10 12.03
C ASP A 118 18.28 -2.47 12.08
N SER A 119 17.76 -2.04 10.94
CA SER A 119 16.51 -1.32 10.81
C SER A 119 15.80 -1.69 9.52
N VAL A 120 14.49 -1.87 9.61
CA VAL A 120 13.62 -2.17 8.47
C VAL A 120 12.49 -1.14 8.41
N GLN A 121 12.14 -0.72 7.20
CA GLN A 121 10.97 0.12 6.92
C GLN A 121 9.91 -0.68 6.17
N ILE A 122 8.68 -0.60 6.63
CA ILE A 122 7.50 -1.21 5.99
C ILE A 122 6.62 -0.08 5.49
N ASN A 123 6.38 -0.02 4.18
CA ASN A 123 5.49 0.94 3.56
C ASN A 123 4.23 0.24 3.07
N PHE A 124 3.08 0.85 3.27
CA PHE A 124 1.86 0.48 2.57
C PHE A 124 1.56 1.51 1.48
N VAL A 125 1.32 1.03 0.26
CA VAL A 125 1.02 1.89 -0.90
C VAL A 125 -0.03 1.21 -1.78
N PRO A 126 -0.83 1.96 -2.56
CA PRO A 126 -1.63 1.36 -3.62
C PRO A 126 -0.70 1.01 -4.81
N ALA A 127 -0.92 -0.12 -5.48
CA ALA A 127 -0.14 -0.49 -6.67
C ALA A 127 -0.98 -1.25 -7.71
N TYR A 128 -0.43 -1.47 -8.90
CA TYR A 128 -0.98 -2.40 -9.90
C TYR A 128 -0.93 -3.86 -9.40
N ASP A 129 -1.06 -4.88 -10.26
CA ASP A 129 -1.01 -6.30 -9.84
C ASP A 129 0.39 -6.73 -9.34
N LEU A 130 0.70 -6.31 -8.11
CA LEU A 130 1.92 -6.55 -7.36
C LEU A 130 1.51 -6.80 -5.90
N THR A 131 2.03 -7.83 -5.25
CA THR A 131 1.75 -8.06 -3.81
C THR A 131 2.68 -7.23 -2.94
N ASP A 132 3.97 -7.30 -3.21
CA ASP A 132 5.00 -6.65 -2.42
C ASP A 132 6.24 -6.38 -3.28
N LYS A 133 7.11 -5.49 -2.80
CA LYS A 133 8.47 -5.32 -3.30
C LYS A 133 9.43 -5.14 -2.14
N ILE A 134 10.57 -5.82 -2.22
CA ILE A 134 11.70 -5.64 -1.31
C ILE A 134 12.81 -4.88 -2.03
N GLU A 135 13.30 -3.82 -1.42
CA GLU A 135 14.45 -3.05 -1.88
C GLU A 135 15.31 -2.70 -0.66
N ASP A 136 16.52 -3.24 -0.60
CA ASP A 136 17.41 -3.19 0.55
C ASP A 136 16.73 -3.60 1.88
N ASN A 137 16.53 -2.64 2.78
CA ASN A 137 15.88 -2.82 4.08
C ASN A 137 14.43 -2.32 4.09
N ILE A 138 13.84 -2.12 2.92
CA ILE A 138 12.48 -1.61 2.75
C ILE A 138 11.58 -2.70 2.19
N LEU A 139 10.47 -2.97 2.87
CA LEU A 139 9.37 -3.80 2.41
C LEU A 139 8.19 -2.89 2.04
N THR A 140 7.83 -2.85 0.77
CA THR A 140 6.63 -2.13 0.30
C THR A 140 5.53 -3.13 -0.01
N ILE A 141 4.38 -3.01 0.65
CA ILE A 141 3.23 -3.92 0.51
C ILE A 141 2.09 -3.19 -0.20
N ASN A 142 1.51 -3.85 -1.21
CA ASN A 142 0.34 -3.32 -1.90
C ASN A 142 -0.90 -3.43 -1.02
N PHE A 143 -1.45 -2.28 -0.62
CA PHE A 143 -2.64 -2.19 0.21
C PHE A 143 -3.87 -2.86 -0.45
N PHE A 144 -3.97 -2.84 -1.79
CA PHE A 144 -5.07 -3.48 -2.50
C PHE A 144 -5.08 -5.01 -2.42
N LYS A 145 -3.99 -5.62 -1.97
CA LYS A 145 -3.89 -7.07 -1.74
C LYS A 145 -4.24 -7.47 -0.31
N LEU A 146 -4.53 -6.49 0.55
CA LEU A 146 -4.96 -6.72 1.91
C LEU A 146 -6.47 -6.90 1.97
N LYS A 147 -6.92 -7.81 2.83
CA LYS A 147 -8.35 -7.99 3.14
C LYS A 147 -8.52 -8.36 4.60
N ILE A 148 -9.65 -7.97 5.18
CA ILE A 148 -10.04 -8.46 6.50
C ILE A 148 -10.45 -9.93 6.39
N ASP A 149 -10.07 -10.72 7.39
CA ASP A 149 -10.63 -12.05 7.60
C ASP A 149 -12.06 -11.91 8.16
N PHE A 150 -13.07 -12.34 7.40
CA PHE A 150 -14.46 -12.27 7.85
C PHE A 150 -14.80 -13.23 9.01
N THR A 151 -13.90 -14.14 9.35
CA THR A 151 -14.03 -15.00 10.54
C THR A 151 -13.43 -14.36 11.79
N ASP A 152 -12.52 -13.41 11.62
CA ASP A 152 -11.84 -12.66 12.66
C ASP A 152 -11.51 -11.23 12.15
N PHE A 153 -12.38 -10.27 12.46
CA PHE A 153 -12.27 -8.89 11.97
C PHE A 153 -11.03 -8.14 12.49
N GLU A 154 -10.28 -8.72 13.43
CA GLU A 154 -8.99 -8.19 13.90
C GLU A 154 -7.80 -8.71 13.06
N THR A 155 -8.04 -9.70 12.19
CA THR A 155 -7.01 -10.30 11.34
C THR A 155 -7.06 -9.71 9.93
N VAL A 156 -5.90 -9.22 9.46
CA VAL A 156 -5.69 -8.83 8.06
C VAL A 156 -4.93 -9.95 7.35
N LEU A 157 -5.38 -10.29 6.15
CA LEU A 157 -4.79 -11.29 5.29
C LEU A 157 -4.14 -10.65 4.06
N VAL A 158 -3.08 -11.29 3.58
CA VAL A 158 -2.45 -11.06 2.28
C VAL A 158 -2.16 -12.43 1.66
N ASN A 159 -2.63 -12.66 0.44
CA ASN A 159 -2.56 -13.98 -0.22
C ASN A 159 -3.03 -15.15 0.69
N ASP A 160 -4.13 -14.95 1.41
CA ASP A 160 -4.74 -15.90 2.35
C ASP A 160 -3.87 -16.27 3.58
N GLN A 161 -2.77 -15.55 3.82
CA GLN A 161 -1.93 -15.65 5.01
C GLN A 161 -2.12 -14.44 5.91
N LYS A 162 -2.01 -14.61 7.24
CA LYS A 162 -1.98 -13.47 8.17
C LYS A 162 -0.86 -12.51 7.81
N LEU A 163 -1.18 -11.21 7.77
CA LEU A 163 -0.25 -10.16 7.41
C LEU A 163 1.01 -10.15 8.29
N VAL A 164 0.85 -10.44 9.59
CA VAL A 164 1.95 -10.55 10.56
C VAL A 164 2.94 -11.65 10.14
N ASP A 165 2.44 -12.86 9.89
CA ASP A 165 3.25 -14.00 9.47
C ASP A 165 3.92 -13.74 8.11
N TYR A 166 3.21 -13.05 7.22
CA TYR A 166 3.72 -12.68 5.91
C TYR A 166 4.89 -11.71 6.03
N ILE A 167 4.72 -10.63 6.80
CA ILE A 167 5.79 -9.66 7.08
C ILE A 167 7.00 -10.34 7.70
N GLU A 168 6.78 -11.22 8.68
CA GLU A 168 7.85 -11.99 9.32
C GLU A 168 8.67 -12.78 8.29
N SER A 169 8.01 -13.50 7.37
CA SER A 169 8.68 -14.26 6.31
C SER A 169 9.51 -13.38 5.37
N LYS A 170 9.03 -12.15 5.09
CA LYS A 170 9.75 -11.18 4.25
C LYS A 170 10.96 -10.61 4.98
N LEU A 171 10.82 -10.31 6.27
CA LEU A 171 11.93 -9.86 7.11
C LEU A 171 13.03 -10.93 7.26
N GLU A 172 12.67 -12.23 7.29
CA GLU A 172 13.67 -13.30 7.21
C GLU A 172 14.51 -13.24 5.93
N THR A 173 13.92 -12.79 4.81
CA THR A 173 14.62 -12.65 3.52
C THR A 173 15.49 -11.38 3.50
N ILE A 174 15.03 -10.30 4.13
CA ILE A 174 15.73 -9.01 4.18
C ILE A 174 16.95 -9.06 5.11
N LEU A 175 16.83 -9.74 6.25
CA LEU A 175 17.79 -9.67 7.36
C LEU A 175 18.87 -10.75 7.31
N LYS A 176 18.69 -11.82 6.53
CA LYS A 176 19.70 -12.85 6.26
C LYS A 176 20.61 -12.42 5.11
#